data_AF-A0A0D0YVN6-F1
#
_entry.id   AF-A0A0D0YVN6-F1
#
_cell.length_a   1.000
_cell.length_b   1.000
_cell.length_c   1.000
_cell.angle_alpha   90.00
_cell.angle_beta   90.00
_cell.angle_gamma   90.00
#
_symmetry.space_group_name_H-M   'P 1'
#
loop_
_entity.id
_entity.type
_entity.pdbx_description
1 polymer ?
#
loop_
_entity_poly.entity_id
_entity_poly.type
_entity_poly.pdbx_seq_one_letter_code
_entity_poly.pdbx_strand_id
1 'polypeptide(L)'
;MIQNQDAQLLKQKIWPDKDDPQYEAFPKEMNRAKLTLRRHYQEISNSFIKDYKGYTNGPVEGCNNKIKVIKRTAYGFRNFTNFRLRILVAFSTSFYSINYKNSLKQLNKKTTNPPERELVA
;
A
#
# COMPACT_ATOMS: atom_id res chain seq x y z
N MET A 1 -17.29 -10.01 -15.71
CA MET A 1 -17.75 -8.78 -16.38
C MET A 1 -18.05 -7.61 -15.42
N ILE A 2 -17.72 -7.66 -14.12
CA ILE A 2 -18.12 -6.62 -13.13
C ILE A 2 -17.04 -5.51 -12.92
N GLN A 3 -15.84 -5.66 -13.51
CA GLN A 3 -14.63 -4.97 -13.01
C GLN A 3 -14.32 -3.62 -13.65
N ASN A 4 -14.98 -3.28 -14.76
CA ASN A 4 -14.86 -1.97 -15.42
C ASN A 4 -15.87 -0.94 -14.90
N GLN A 5 -16.92 -1.37 -14.20
CA GLN A 5 -18.05 -0.50 -13.87
C GLN A 5 -17.70 0.55 -12.81
N ASP A 6 -16.93 0.19 -11.77
CA ASP A 6 -16.56 1.11 -10.69
C ASP A 6 -15.57 2.19 -11.18
N ALA A 7 -14.57 1.81 -11.97
CA ALA A 7 -13.62 2.75 -12.56
C ALA A 7 -14.31 3.68 -13.58
N GLN A 8 -15.25 3.15 -14.38
CA GLN A 8 -16.07 3.94 -15.31
C GLN A 8 -16.98 4.92 -14.57
N LEU A 9 -17.64 4.48 -13.49
CA LEU A 9 -18.47 5.34 -12.66
C LEU A 9 -17.64 6.47 -12.03
N LEU A 10 -16.46 6.14 -11.50
CA LEU A 10 -15.53 7.11 -10.95
C LEU A 10 -15.10 8.13 -12.00
N LYS A 11 -14.80 7.68 -13.22
CA LYS A 11 -14.45 8.57 -14.35
C LYS A 11 -15.57 9.54 -14.69
N GLN A 12 -16.80 9.04 -14.81
CA GLN A 12 -17.99 9.85 -15.09
C GLN A 12 -18.23 10.88 -13.99
N LYS A 13 -18.09 10.51 -12.72
CA LYS A 13 -18.26 11.46 -11.61
C LYS A 13 -17.15 12.50 -11.57
N ILE A 14 -15.88 12.12 -11.80
CA ILE A 14 -14.76 13.06 -11.73
C ILE A 14 -14.71 14.01 -12.93
N TRP A 15 -15.12 13.56 -14.12
CA TRP A 15 -15.27 14.35 -15.34
C TRP A 15 -16.73 14.31 -15.81
N PRO A 16 -17.62 15.00 -15.10
CA PRO A 16 -19.02 15.03 -15.48
C PRO A 16 -19.18 15.82 -16.78
N ASP A 17 -19.99 15.28 -17.69
CA ASP A 17 -20.44 16.02 -18.86
C ASP A 17 -21.39 17.13 -18.39
N LYS A 18 -21.15 18.36 -18.86
CA LYS A 18 -21.94 19.53 -18.43
C LYS A 18 -23.35 19.51 -19.03
N ASP A 19 -23.54 18.74 -20.10
CA ASP A 19 -24.80 18.61 -20.82
C ASP A 19 -25.65 17.41 -20.33
N ASP A 20 -25.18 16.68 -19.30
CA ASP A 20 -25.90 15.56 -18.68
C ASP A 20 -27.05 16.07 -17.77
N PRO A 21 -28.30 15.62 -17.95
CA PRO A 21 -29.42 15.96 -17.06
C PRO A 21 -29.21 15.60 -15.59
N GLN A 22 -28.30 14.67 -15.28
CA GLN A 22 -27.92 14.27 -13.92
C GLN A 22 -26.66 15.00 -13.41
N TYR A 23 -26.25 16.09 -14.07
CA TYR A 23 -25.11 16.89 -13.65
C TYR A 23 -25.35 17.50 -12.26
N GLU A 24 -24.58 17.04 -11.29
CA GLU A 24 -24.49 17.65 -9.97
C GLU A 24 -23.09 18.24 -9.79
N ALA A 25 -23.01 19.56 -9.61
CA ALA A 25 -21.75 20.21 -9.33
C ALA A 25 -21.24 19.79 -7.94
N PHE A 26 -19.99 19.31 -7.86
CA PHE A 26 -19.37 19.06 -6.57
C PHE A 26 -19.40 20.32 -5.71
N PRO A 27 -19.67 20.20 -4.40
CA PRO A 27 -19.50 21.29 -3.46
C PRO A 27 -18.10 21.91 -3.61
N LYS A 28 -18.00 23.24 -3.47
CA LYS A 28 -16.74 23.97 -3.69
C LYS A 28 -15.63 23.47 -2.78
N GLU A 29 -15.99 22.97 -1.60
CA GLU A 29 -15.14 22.37 -0.58
C GLU A 29 -14.43 21.11 -1.10
N MET A 30 -15.07 20.37 -2.01
CA MET A 30 -14.54 19.13 -2.59
C MET A 30 -13.64 19.36 -3.80
N ASN A 31 -13.45 20.61 -4.26
CA ASN A 31 -12.61 20.90 -5.43
C ASN A 31 -11.20 20.32 -5.29
N ARG A 32 -10.59 20.40 -4.10
CA ARG A 32 -9.27 19.81 -3.84
C ARG A 32 -9.29 18.29 -3.93
N ALA A 33 -10.28 17.64 -3.32
CA ALA A 33 -10.43 16.19 -3.39
C ALA A 33 -10.61 15.73 -4.85
N LYS A 34 -11.45 16.42 -5.62
CA LYS A 34 -11.65 16.18 -7.05
C LYS A 34 -10.35 16.31 -7.85
N LEU A 35 -9.55 17.35 -7.61
CA LEU A 35 -8.25 17.53 -8.27
C LEU A 35 -7.27 16.40 -7.92
N THR A 36 -7.21 15.97 -6.65
CA THR A 36 -6.38 14.85 -6.22
C THR A 36 -6.82 13.54 -6.89
N LEU A 37 -8.13 13.27 -6.95
CA LEU A 37 -8.67 12.09 -7.62
C LEU A 37 -8.36 12.09 -9.12
N ARG A 38 -8.41 13.26 -9.78
CA ARG A 38 -7.98 13.40 -11.19
C ARG A 38 -6.50 13.11 -11.36
N ARG A 39 -5.66 13.67 -10.49
CA ARG A 39 -4.20 13.52 -10.54
C ARG A 39 -3.77 12.05 -10.41
N HIS A 40 -4.43 11.28 -9.55
CA HIS A 40 -4.10 9.89 -9.26
C HIS A 40 -5.09 8.88 -9.85
N TYR A 41 -5.82 9.28 -10.89
CA TYR A 41 -6.87 8.43 -11.47
C TYR A 41 -6.32 7.09 -11.97
N GLN A 42 -5.12 7.08 -12.55
CA GLN A 42 -4.54 5.85 -13.10
C GLN A 42 -4.25 4.83 -12.00
N GLU A 43 -3.67 5.27 -10.89
CA GLU A 43 -3.32 4.43 -9.74
C GLU A 43 -4.58 3.91 -9.05
N ILE A 44 -5.60 4.78 -8.91
CA ILE A 44 -6.91 4.40 -8.38
C ILE A 44 -7.58 3.40 -9.32
N SER A 45 -7.53 3.63 -10.63
CA SER A 45 -8.08 2.70 -11.63
C SER A 45 -7.42 1.32 -11.54
N ASN A 46 -6.10 1.29 -11.33
CA ASN A 46 -5.36 0.05 -11.15
C ASN A 46 -5.85 -0.71 -9.91
N SER A 47 -6.23 -0.03 -8.82
CA SER A 47 -6.73 -0.71 -7.61
C SER A 47 -8.01 -1.53 -7.82
N PHE A 48 -8.80 -1.24 -8.86
CA PHE A 48 -10.00 -2.02 -9.21
C PHE A 48 -9.71 -3.30 -10.01
N ILE A 49 -8.47 -3.49 -10.51
CA ILE A 49 -8.07 -4.67 -11.28
C ILE A 49 -8.07 -5.91 -10.37
N LYS A 50 -8.64 -7.01 -10.87
CA LYS A 50 -8.84 -8.27 -10.11
C LYS A 50 -7.54 -8.81 -9.53
N ASP A 51 -6.47 -8.80 -10.31
CA ASP A 51 -5.17 -9.35 -9.94
C ASP A 51 -4.51 -8.56 -8.80
N TYR A 52 -4.97 -7.32 -8.57
CA TYR A 52 -4.51 -6.46 -7.48
C TYR A 52 -5.43 -6.47 -6.25
N LYS A 53 -6.54 -7.23 -6.24
CA LYS A 53 -7.43 -7.34 -5.06
C LYS A 53 -6.79 -7.96 -3.82
N GLY A 54 -5.66 -8.65 -3.97
CA GLY A 54 -4.87 -9.15 -2.84
C GLY A 54 -4.15 -8.04 -2.06
N TYR A 55 -4.01 -6.85 -2.65
CA TYR A 55 -3.43 -5.69 -1.97
C TYR A 55 -4.51 -4.98 -1.16
N THR A 56 -4.34 -4.98 0.16
CA THR A 56 -5.25 -4.29 1.08
C THR A 56 -4.49 -3.22 1.85
N ASN A 57 -5.20 -2.22 2.35
CA ASN A 57 -4.60 -1.19 3.21
C ASN A 57 -4.29 -1.71 4.62
N GLY A 58 -4.84 -2.87 5.02
CA GLY A 58 -4.76 -3.40 6.39
C GLY A 58 -3.32 -3.48 6.94
N PRO A 59 -2.34 -4.02 6.19
CA PRO A 59 -0.96 -4.05 6.64
C PRO A 59 -0.35 -2.65 6.87
N VAL A 60 -0.62 -1.69 5.99
CA VAL A 60 -0.16 -0.29 6.12
C VAL A 60 -0.84 0.42 7.29
N GLU A 61 -2.15 0.23 7.43
CA GLU A 61 -2.95 0.77 8.54
C GLU A 61 -2.50 0.21 9.89
N GLY A 62 -2.23 -1.10 9.96
CA GLY A 62 -1.68 -1.75 11.14
C GLY A 62 -0.32 -1.18 11.54
N CYS A 63 0.57 -0.97 10.56
CA CYS A 63 1.86 -0.31 10.78
C CYS A 63 1.66 1.11 11.34
N ASN A 64 0.83 1.92 10.69
CA ASN A 64 0.56 3.29 11.10
C ASN A 64 -0.05 3.36 12.50
N ASN A 65 -0.98 2.45 12.84
CA ASN A 65 -1.57 2.39 14.17
C ASN A 65 -0.53 2.03 15.23
N LYS A 66 0.33 1.03 14.97
CA LYS A 66 1.40 0.64 15.90
C LYS A 66 2.38 1.79 16.14
N ILE A 67 2.77 2.53 15.10
CA ILE A 67 3.62 3.72 15.23
C ILE A 67 2.93 4.80 16.07
N LYS A 68 1.64 5.07 15.82
CA LYS A 68 0.84 6.02 16.62
C LYS A 68 0.75 5.59 18.09
N VAL A 69 0.61 4.29 18.38
CA VAL A 69 0.63 3.76 19.75
C VAL A 69 1.99 4.03 20.41
N ILE A 70 3.10 3.70 19.74
CA ILE A 70 4.47 3.94 20.24
C ILE A 70 4.69 5.42 20.55
N LYS A 71 4.22 6.31 19.66
CA LYS A 71 4.32 7.77 19.87
C LYS A 71 3.53 8.21 21.11
N ARG A 72 2.32 7.68 21.31
CA ARG A 72 1.44 8.03 22.44
C ARG A 72 1.99 7.50 23.77
N THR A 73 2.46 6.26 23.83
CA THR A 73 2.95 5.65 25.08
C THR A 73 4.30 6.20 25.55
N ALA A 74 5.08 6.79 24.65
CA ALA A 74 6.36 7.41 24.97
C ALA A 74 6.26 8.86 25.46
N TYR A 75 5.05 9.46 25.50
CA TYR A 75 4.82 10.86 25.88
C TYR A 75 5.65 11.89 25.08
N GLY A 76 6.06 11.51 23.86
CA GLY A 76 6.90 12.32 22.98
C GLY A 76 8.38 11.94 23.06
N PHE A 77 9.00 11.76 21.88
CA PHE A 77 10.43 11.55 21.77
C PHE A 77 11.13 12.89 21.56
N ARG A 78 12.11 13.22 22.41
CA ARG A 78 12.99 14.38 22.22
C ARG A 78 13.95 14.22 21.04
N ASN A 79 14.30 12.97 20.72
CA ASN A 79 15.25 12.63 19.66
C ASN A 79 14.59 11.67 18.65
N PHE A 80 14.56 12.05 17.38
CA PHE A 80 14.01 11.23 16.30
C PHE A 80 14.75 9.90 16.13
N THR A 81 16.06 9.86 16.36
CA THR A 81 16.86 8.63 16.32
C THR A 81 16.32 7.59 17.30
N ASN A 82 15.99 8.00 18.52
CA ASN A 82 15.41 7.11 19.53
C ASN A 82 14.00 6.64 19.13
N PHE A 83 13.20 7.51 18.53
CA PHE A 83 11.89 7.13 18.00
C PHE A 83 12.01 6.09 16.88
N ARG A 84 12.92 6.32 15.92
CA ARG A 84 13.21 5.41 14.82
C ARG A 84 13.68 4.06 15.34
N LEU A 85 14.61 4.03 16.29
CA LEU A 85 15.09 2.79 16.91
C LEU A 85 13.95 2.02 17.58
N ARG A 86 13.07 2.71 18.31
CA ARG A 86 11.92 2.08 18.96
C ARG A 86 10.94 1.48 17.95
N ILE A 87 10.70 2.16 16.83
CA ILE A 87 9.91 1.62 15.71
C ILE A 87 10.59 0.36 15.16
N LEU A 88 11.86 0.43 14.80
CA LEU A 88 12.59 -0.73 14.22
C LEU A 88 12.54 -1.95 15.14
N VAL A 89 12.75 -1.76 16.45
CA VAL A 89 12.63 -2.84 17.44
C VAL A 89 11.21 -3.39 17.50
N ALA A 90 10.19 -2.51 17.54
CA ALA A 90 8.79 -2.94 17.61
C ALA A 90 8.32 -3.71 16.36
N PHE A 91 8.94 -3.47 15.20
CA PHE A 91 8.64 -4.19 13.96
C PHE A 91 9.57 -5.37 13.70
N SER A 92 10.59 -5.63 14.53
CA SER A 92 11.58 -6.70 14.32
C SER A 92 11.00 -8.13 14.22
N THR A 93 9.80 -8.34 14.79
CA THR A 93 9.00 -9.57 14.74
C THR A 93 7.73 -9.42 13.90
N SER A 94 7.58 -8.32 13.17
CA SER A 94 6.44 -8.13 12.29
C SER A 94 6.43 -9.18 11.17
N PHE A 95 5.24 -9.45 10.61
CA PHE A 95 5.09 -10.32 9.43
C PHE A 95 6.09 -9.98 8.32
N TYR A 96 6.31 -8.69 8.06
CA TYR A 96 7.29 -8.21 7.09
C TYR A 96 8.72 -8.62 7.43
N SER A 97 9.14 -8.44 8.68
CA SER A 97 10.48 -8.80 9.12
C SER A 97 10.69 -10.32 9.18
N ILE A 98 9.66 -11.08 9.54
CA ILE A 98 9.69 -12.55 9.53
C ILE A 98 9.83 -13.06 8.10
N ASN A 99 9.02 -12.55 7.15
CA ASN A 99 9.09 -12.96 5.75
C ASN A 99 10.43 -12.59 5.12
N TYR A 100 10.95 -11.39 5.39
CA TYR A 100 12.27 -10.98 4.91
C TYR A 100 13.37 -11.92 5.42
N LYS A 101 13.37 -12.26 6.72
CA LYS A 101 14.32 -13.22 7.30
C LYS A 101 14.20 -14.61 6.66
N ASN A 102 12.98 -15.06 6.37
CA ASN A 102 12.74 -16.33 5.70
C ASN A 102 13.24 -16.33 4.25
N SER A 103 13.06 -15.24 3.51
CA SER A 103 13.62 -15.08 2.16
C SER A 103 15.15 -15.08 2.15
N LEU A 104 15.78 -14.39 3.10
CA LEU A 104 17.24 -14.42 3.26
C LEU A 104 17.77 -15.83 3.58
N LYS A 105 17.07 -16.58 4.45
CA LYS A 105 17.42 -17.97 4.74
C LYS A 105 17.34 -18.87 3.50
N GLN A 106 16.34 -18.66 2.65
CA GLN A 106 16.18 -19.42 1.39
C GLN A 106 17.26 -19.07 0.36
N LEU A 107 17.64 -17.80 0.24
CA LEU A 107 18.75 -17.36 -0.62
C LEU A 107 20.08 -17.97 -0.15
N ASN A 108 20.37 -17.88 1.15
CA ASN A 108 21.60 -18.43 1.71
C ASN A 108 21.68 -19.96 1.55
N LYS A 109 20.55 -20.67 1.67
CA LYS A 109 20.49 -22.12 1.43
C LYS A 109 20.78 -22.51 -0.02
N LYS A 110 20.33 -21.69 -0.99
CA LYS A 110 20.63 -21.88 -2.42
C LYS A 110 22.10 -21.63 -2.74
N THR A 111 22.74 -20.65 -2.10
CA THR A 111 24.17 -20.35 -2.31
C THR A 111 25.11 -21.35 -1.63
N THR A 112 24.65 -22.06 -0.59
CA THR A 112 25.45 -23.10 0.11
C THR A 112 25.29 -24.49 -0.49
N ASN A 113 24.30 -24.72 -1.35
CA ASN A 113 24.18 -25.96 -2.10
C ASN A 113 25.12 -25.88 -3.32
N PRO A 114 26.07 -26.81 -3.50
CA PRO A 114 26.94 -26.83 -4.66
C PRO A 114 26.08 -26.88 -5.94
N PRO A 115 26.48 -26.24 -7.06
CA PRO A 115 25.81 -26.45 -8.33
C PRO A 115 25.83 -27.95 -8.62
N GLU A 116 24.66 -28.54 -8.86
CA GLU A 116 24.55 -29.93 -9.31
C GLU A 116 25.46 -30.05 -10.53
N ARG A 117 26.57 -30.76 -10.36
CA ARG A 117 27.41 -31.14 -11.49
C ARG A 117 26.52 -32.01 -12.36
N GLU A 118 26.14 -31.50 -13.54
CA GLU A 118 25.63 -32.36 -14.60
C GLU A 118 26.64 -33.50 -14.75
N LEU A 119 26.26 -34.68 -14.28
CA LEU A 119 26.95 -35.91 -14.60
C LEU A 119 26.67 -36.16 -16.08
N VAL A 120 27.48 -35.51 -16.93
CA VAL A 120 27.57 -35.84 -18.35
C VAL A 120 28.21 -37.23 -18.40
N ALA A 121 27.34 -38.23 -18.53
CA ALA A 121 27.70 -39.61 -18.84
C ALA A 121 28.05 -39.76 -20.33
#